data_AF-A0A3T0RVL6-F1
#
_entry.id   AF-A0A3T0RVL6-F1
#
_cell.length_a   1.000
_cell.length_b   1.000
_cell.length_c   1.000
_cell.angle_alpha   90.00
_cell.angle_beta   90.00
_cell.angle_gamma   90.00
#
_symmetry.space_group_name_H-M   'P 1'
#
loop_
_entity.id
_entity.type
_entity.pdbx_description
1 polymer ?
#
loop_
_entity_poly.entity_id
_entity_poly.type
_entity_poly.pdbx_seq_one_letter_code
_entity_poly.pdbx_strand_id
1 'polypeptide(L)'
;MRLTKRTLKIASILTLSFLFLPLAFTNCGAQPFQTLELSSLVPGDAPTSLSHPSSDKAQISTQKPVIGNRLYAASVIRDVFTNQAGAVLPGLDAELNKWVLSRLPQFGGGCDLYSSASGRDCGGDGSGVNVAPRVDTTTVRQTYTIKICENATSLNNSMSYVMSRLGIAAGTEPSNATVSQLYMLYYRTDYPDTNILNMLVQLNNDLKANGENVEERWRALTNFICELSDWQNI
;
A
#
# COMPACT_ATOMS: atom_id res chain seq x y z
N MET A 1 -53.83 -50.43 0.63
CA MET A 1 -54.43 -50.09 -0.67
C MET A 1 -55.38 -48.91 -0.49
N ARG A 2 -54.95 -47.69 -0.87
CA ARG A 2 -55.81 -46.54 -1.22
C ARG A 2 -54.90 -45.44 -1.79
N LEU A 3 -54.80 -45.47 -3.12
CA LEU A 3 -54.32 -44.39 -3.97
C LEU A 3 -55.44 -43.35 -4.09
N THR A 4 -55.13 -42.08 -3.91
CA THR A 4 -55.88 -41.00 -4.56
C THR A 4 -54.94 -39.88 -4.98
N LYS A 5 -54.77 -39.81 -6.30
CA LYS A 5 -54.19 -38.73 -7.10
C LYS A 5 -54.94 -37.42 -6.89
N ARG A 6 -54.22 -36.29 -6.88
CA ARG A 6 -54.70 -35.04 -7.50
C ARG A 6 -53.56 -34.37 -8.27
N THR A 7 -53.76 -34.34 -9.58
CA THR A 7 -53.06 -33.59 -10.62
C THR A 7 -54.01 -32.50 -11.13
N LEU A 8 -53.53 -31.27 -11.34
CA LEU A 8 -53.87 -30.30 -12.42
C LEU A 8 -53.19 -28.96 -12.04
N LYS A 9 -52.18 -28.42 -12.74
CA LYS A 9 -52.03 -27.92 -14.13
C LYS A 9 -52.50 -26.46 -14.35
N ILE A 10 -51.50 -25.62 -14.65
CA ILE A 10 -51.37 -24.69 -15.81
C ILE A 10 -52.13 -23.34 -15.81
N ALA A 11 -51.36 -22.24 -15.95
CA ALA A 11 -51.42 -21.18 -16.98
C ALA A 11 -50.96 -19.83 -16.38
N SER A 12 -49.79 -19.27 -16.71
CA SER A 12 -49.45 -18.48 -17.92
C SER A 12 -50.29 -17.21 -18.13
N ILE A 13 -49.65 -16.05 -17.92
CA ILE A 13 -49.67 -14.74 -18.64
C ILE A 13 -48.45 -14.01 -18.00
N LEU A 14 -47.32 -13.65 -18.61
CA LEU A 14 -46.89 -13.25 -19.96
C LEU A 14 -47.41 -11.88 -20.42
N THR A 15 -46.75 -10.83 -19.95
CA THR A 15 -46.52 -9.53 -20.62
C THR A 15 -45.08 -9.12 -20.28
N LEU A 16 -44.08 -9.41 -21.10
CA LEU A 16 -43.68 -8.73 -22.34
C LEU A 16 -43.55 -7.20 -22.16
N SER A 17 -42.34 -6.74 -21.89
CA SER A 17 -41.84 -5.43 -22.32
C SER A 17 -40.37 -5.60 -22.66
N PHE A 18 -40.11 -5.43 -23.95
CA PHE A 18 -38.91 -5.76 -24.70
C PHE A 18 -37.88 -4.62 -24.63
N LEU A 19 -36.60 -5.01 -24.62
CA LEU A 19 -35.39 -4.33 -25.15
C LEU A 19 -35.01 -2.92 -24.66
N PHE A 20 -33.78 -2.81 -24.13
CA PHE A 20 -32.60 -2.39 -24.92
C PHE A 20 -31.29 -2.81 -24.19
N LEU A 21 -30.49 -3.66 -24.85
CA LEU A 21 -29.04 -3.82 -24.68
C LEU A 21 -28.34 -2.95 -25.77
N PRO A 22 -27.01 -2.75 -25.79
CA PRO A 22 -26.00 -2.54 -24.75
C PRO A 22 -25.12 -1.28 -25.11
N LEU A 23 -23.94 -1.13 -24.48
CA LEU A 23 -22.76 -0.30 -24.89
C LEU A 23 -22.58 1.07 -24.21
N ALA A 24 -21.63 1.13 -23.27
CA ALA A 24 -20.54 2.14 -23.25
C ALA A 24 -19.53 1.88 -22.11
N PHE A 25 -18.84 0.74 -22.16
CA PHE A 25 -17.44 0.69 -21.72
C PHE A 25 -16.60 1.08 -22.94
N THR A 26 -16.29 2.36 -23.11
CA THR A 26 -15.17 2.90 -23.92
C THR A 26 -15.16 4.42 -23.80
N ASN A 27 -14.27 4.96 -22.97
CA ASN A 27 -13.64 6.25 -23.28
C ASN A 27 -12.21 6.32 -22.70
N CYS A 28 -11.40 5.30 -23.03
CA CYS A 28 -10.01 5.55 -23.40
C CYS A 28 -10.03 5.86 -24.89
N GLY A 29 -10.13 7.14 -25.23
CA GLY A 29 -10.16 7.64 -26.60
C GLY A 29 -9.51 9.01 -26.62
N ALA A 30 -8.35 9.08 -27.25
CA ALA A 30 -7.58 10.29 -27.50
C ALA A 30 -8.47 11.46 -27.96
N GLN A 31 -8.23 12.64 -27.40
CA GLN A 31 -8.59 13.91 -28.02
C GLN A 31 -7.35 14.82 -28.04
N PRO A 32 -7.22 15.64 -29.10
CA PRO A 32 -5.95 16.13 -29.60
C PRO A 32 -5.38 17.26 -28.75
N PHE A 33 -4.06 17.43 -28.84
CA PHE A 33 -3.35 18.64 -28.44
C PHE A 33 -4.03 19.86 -29.09
N GLN A 34 -4.78 20.64 -28.30
CA GLN A 34 -5.07 22.02 -28.65
C GLN A 34 -3.97 22.87 -28.02
N THR A 35 -2.99 23.22 -28.84
CA THR A 35 -2.19 24.42 -28.66
C THR A 35 -3.13 25.61 -28.58
N LEU A 36 -3.45 26.05 -27.35
CA LEU A 36 -4.06 27.36 -27.14
C LEU A 36 -2.95 28.37 -26.88
N GLU A 37 -2.92 29.29 -27.82
CA GLU A 37 -1.85 30.17 -28.22
C GLU A 37 -1.37 31.13 -27.12
N LEU A 38 -0.06 31.33 -27.16
CA LEU A 38 0.63 32.49 -26.65
C LEU A 38 0.12 33.74 -27.40
N SER A 39 -0.73 34.57 -26.78
CA SER A 39 -0.85 36.02 -27.01
C SER A 39 -1.97 36.68 -26.17
N SER A 40 -1.60 37.37 -25.10
CA SER A 40 -1.98 38.79 -24.91
C SER A 40 -1.37 39.34 -23.62
N LEU A 41 -0.42 40.26 -23.81
CA LEU A 41 0.06 41.21 -22.82
C LEU A 41 -1.05 42.23 -22.52
N VAL A 42 -1.36 42.48 -21.25
CA VAL A 42 -1.60 43.83 -20.69
C VAL A 42 -1.14 43.84 -19.22
N PRO A 43 -0.22 44.73 -18.80
CA PRO A 43 0.02 45.04 -17.39
C PRO A 43 -1.02 46.08 -16.93
N GLY A 44 -1.85 45.73 -15.95
CA GLY A 44 -2.86 46.63 -15.40
C GLY A 44 -3.01 46.41 -13.91
N ASP A 45 -2.54 47.38 -13.13
CA ASP A 45 -2.70 47.48 -11.68
C ASP A 45 -4.18 47.56 -11.27
N ALA A 46 -4.66 46.57 -10.52
CA ALA A 46 -5.76 46.73 -9.55
C ALA A 46 -5.73 45.58 -8.52
N PRO A 47 -5.88 45.87 -7.21
CA PRO A 47 -5.70 44.89 -6.15
C PRO A 47 -6.99 44.13 -5.89
N THR A 48 -7.03 42.83 -6.21
CA THR A 48 -8.04 41.91 -5.71
C THR A 48 -7.35 40.70 -5.09
N SER A 49 -7.06 40.82 -3.79
CA SER A 49 -6.64 39.71 -2.95
C SER A 49 -7.77 38.69 -2.84
N LEU A 50 -7.76 37.70 -3.71
CA LEU A 50 -8.40 36.41 -3.51
C LEU A 50 -7.41 35.35 -3.98
N SER A 51 -6.31 35.22 -3.22
CA SER A 51 -5.36 34.13 -3.38
C SER A 51 -6.10 32.83 -3.09
N HIS A 52 -6.37 32.06 -4.15
CA HIS A 52 -6.73 30.65 -4.06
C HIS A 52 -5.63 29.92 -3.25
N PRO A 53 -5.90 28.86 -2.47
CA PRO A 53 -4.87 28.14 -1.70
C PRO A 53 -3.72 27.57 -2.55
N SER A 54 -3.82 27.64 -3.88
CA SER A 54 -2.76 27.32 -4.84
C SER A 54 -1.83 28.51 -5.18
N SER A 55 -2.05 29.69 -4.59
CA SER A 55 -1.30 30.92 -4.86
C SER A 55 -0.11 31.09 -3.91
N ASP A 56 -0.14 30.40 -2.77
CA ASP A 56 1.08 30.18 -2.01
C ASP A 56 1.94 29.28 -2.86
N LYS A 57 3.02 29.84 -3.41
CA LYS A 57 4.11 29.03 -3.94
C LYS A 57 4.60 28.19 -2.77
N ALA A 58 4.05 26.99 -2.63
CA ALA A 58 4.61 25.96 -1.79
C ALA A 58 6.10 25.97 -2.12
N GLN A 59 6.96 26.26 -1.14
CA GLN A 59 8.38 26.07 -1.33
C GLN A 59 8.53 24.61 -1.74
N ILE A 60 8.77 24.38 -3.04
CA ILE A 60 9.12 23.06 -3.52
C ILE A 60 10.42 22.76 -2.80
N SER A 61 10.35 21.85 -1.84
CA SER A 61 11.54 21.36 -1.15
C SER A 61 12.53 20.94 -2.23
N THR A 62 13.67 21.65 -2.31
CA THR A 62 14.77 21.27 -3.20
C THR A 62 15.52 20.06 -2.66
N GLN A 63 15.26 19.69 -1.39
CA GLN A 63 15.68 18.43 -0.83
C GLN A 63 14.70 17.34 -1.25
N LYS A 64 15.16 16.48 -2.16
CA LYS A 64 14.54 15.18 -2.38
C LYS A 64 14.58 14.41 -1.04
N PRO A 65 13.45 13.90 -0.53
CA PRO A 65 13.50 13.05 0.66
C PRO A 65 14.50 11.93 0.43
N VAL A 66 15.33 11.63 1.43
CA VAL A 66 16.26 10.51 1.31
C VAL A 66 15.40 9.26 1.39
N ILE A 67 15.38 8.51 0.29
CA ILE A 67 14.58 7.31 0.19
C ILE A 67 15.47 6.10 0.45
N GLY A 68 15.06 5.24 1.38
CA GLY A 68 15.73 3.99 1.68
C GLY A 68 15.74 3.03 0.50
N ASN A 69 16.88 2.36 0.32
CA ASN A 69 17.06 1.42 -0.77
C ASN A 69 16.31 0.09 -0.55
N ARG A 70 16.42 -0.85 -1.50
CA ARG A 70 15.77 -2.17 -1.40
C ARG A 70 16.15 -2.96 -0.15
N LEU A 71 17.39 -2.81 0.33
CA LEU A 71 17.89 -3.51 1.51
C LEU A 71 17.29 -2.90 2.79
N TYR A 72 17.18 -1.57 2.84
CA TYR A 72 16.51 -0.89 3.94
C TYR A 72 15.03 -1.31 4.01
N ALA A 73 14.30 -1.20 2.90
CA ALA A 73 12.87 -1.56 2.88
C ALA A 73 12.65 -3.03 3.27
N ALA A 74 13.46 -3.94 2.73
CA ALA A 74 13.40 -5.35 3.11
C ALA A 74 13.78 -5.60 4.57
N SER A 75 14.71 -4.83 5.14
CA SER A 75 15.10 -4.97 6.54
C SER A 75 14.01 -4.52 7.50
N VAL A 76 13.25 -3.49 7.18
CA VAL A 76 12.11 -3.03 7.99
C VAL A 76 11.02 -4.09 8.00
N ILE A 77 10.59 -4.55 6.83
CA ILE A 77 9.58 -5.61 6.73
C ILE A 77 10.06 -6.91 7.41
N ARG A 78 11.32 -7.31 7.18
CA ARG A 78 11.87 -8.50 7.82
C ARG A 78 11.83 -8.37 9.34
N ASP A 79 12.19 -7.22 9.89
CA ASP A 79 12.20 -6.98 11.33
C ASP A 79 10.80 -7.05 11.96
N VAL A 80 9.78 -6.47 11.31
CA VAL A 80 8.39 -6.52 11.76
C VAL A 80 7.89 -7.97 11.88
N PHE A 81 8.22 -8.81 10.90
CA PHE A 81 7.80 -10.22 10.85
C PHE A 81 8.89 -11.19 11.36
N THR A 82 9.81 -10.70 12.19
CA THR A 82 10.74 -11.54 12.96
C THR A 82 10.24 -11.63 14.38
N ASN A 83 10.07 -12.84 14.92
CA ASN A 83 9.57 -13.00 16.28
C ASN A 83 10.61 -12.57 17.32
N GLN A 84 10.22 -12.54 18.61
CA GLN A 84 11.13 -12.14 19.69
C GLN A 84 12.36 -13.06 19.82
N ALA A 85 12.24 -14.32 19.42
CA ALA A 85 13.34 -15.29 19.42
C ALA A 85 14.30 -15.14 18.23
N GLY A 86 14.05 -14.20 17.32
CA GLY A 86 14.87 -13.94 16.14
C GLY A 86 14.57 -14.85 14.94
N ALA A 87 13.51 -15.66 14.98
CA ALA A 87 13.09 -16.43 13.83
C ALA A 87 12.27 -15.55 12.88
N VAL A 88 12.62 -15.61 11.59
CA VAL A 88 11.92 -14.90 10.51
C VAL A 88 10.69 -15.71 10.08
N LEU A 89 9.58 -15.03 9.80
CA LEU A 89 8.35 -15.64 9.30
C LEU A 89 8.62 -16.53 8.07
N PRO A 90 8.25 -17.82 8.09
CA PRO A 90 8.45 -18.71 6.95
C PRO A 90 7.78 -18.19 5.68
N GLY A 91 8.53 -18.20 4.56
CA GLY A 91 8.06 -17.68 3.27
C GLY A 91 8.27 -16.18 3.05
N LEU A 92 8.59 -15.41 4.10
CA LEU A 92 8.77 -13.97 3.98
C LEU A 92 9.92 -13.59 3.02
N ASP A 93 11.06 -14.29 3.08
CA ASP A 93 12.19 -13.99 2.20
C ASP A 93 11.86 -14.22 0.72
N ALA A 94 10.96 -15.15 0.39
CA ALA A 94 10.50 -15.35 -0.98
C ALA A 94 9.67 -14.15 -1.46
N GLU A 95 8.75 -13.65 -0.62
CA GLU A 95 7.95 -12.46 -0.94
C GLU A 95 8.82 -11.19 -0.99
N LEU A 96 9.77 -11.03 -0.07
CA LEU A 96 10.76 -9.94 -0.11
C LEU A 96 11.56 -9.95 -1.39
N ASN A 97 12.00 -11.13 -1.85
CA ASN A 97 12.70 -11.26 -3.12
C ASN A 97 11.83 -10.86 -4.31
N LYS A 98 10.59 -11.33 -4.35
CA LYS A 98 9.64 -11.09 -5.44
C LYS A 98 9.21 -9.63 -5.58
N TRP A 99 9.02 -8.94 -4.45
CA TRP A 99 8.41 -7.61 -4.43
C TRP A 99 9.37 -6.47 -4.12
N VAL A 100 10.51 -6.73 -3.46
CA VAL A 100 11.44 -5.66 -3.04
C VAL A 100 12.86 -5.91 -3.56
N LEU A 101 13.49 -7.02 -3.19
CA LEU A 101 14.92 -7.22 -3.46
C LEU A 101 15.22 -7.38 -4.95
N SER A 102 14.36 -8.00 -5.76
CA SER A 102 14.55 -8.03 -7.23
C SER A 102 14.21 -6.71 -7.93
N ARG A 103 13.62 -5.73 -7.24
CA ARG A 103 13.13 -4.47 -7.82
C ARG A 103 14.17 -3.34 -7.74
N LEU A 104 15.40 -3.66 -8.15
CA LEU A 104 16.51 -2.72 -8.14
C LEU A 104 16.22 -1.41 -8.92
N PRO A 105 15.56 -1.42 -10.09
CA PRO A 105 15.25 -0.17 -10.79
C PRO A 105 14.32 0.77 -10.03
N GLN A 106 13.48 0.25 -9.14
CA GLN A 106 12.50 1.03 -8.37
C GLN A 106 13.05 1.46 -7.01
N PHE A 107 13.71 0.56 -6.30
CA PHE A 107 14.18 0.80 -4.94
C PHE A 107 15.64 1.22 -4.87
N GLY A 108 16.45 0.99 -5.90
CA GLY A 108 17.90 1.23 -5.84
C GLY A 108 18.64 0.35 -4.82
N GLY A 109 19.93 0.64 -4.62
CA GLY A 109 20.85 -0.07 -3.74
C GLY A 109 22.04 -0.69 -4.48
N GLY A 110 22.93 -1.33 -3.73
CA GLY A 110 24.08 -2.03 -4.30
C GLY A 110 23.64 -3.14 -5.26
N CYS A 111 24.21 -3.17 -6.46
CA CYS A 111 24.03 -4.24 -7.42
C CYS A 111 25.18 -5.23 -7.31
N ASP A 112 24.83 -6.48 -7.04
CA ASP A 112 25.73 -7.61 -7.09
C ASP A 112 25.17 -8.58 -8.13
N LEU A 113 25.99 -8.97 -9.12
CA LEU A 113 25.60 -9.93 -10.17
C LEU A 113 25.23 -11.30 -9.61
N TYR A 114 25.68 -11.62 -8.40
CA TYR A 114 25.38 -12.86 -7.71
C TYR A 114 24.17 -12.72 -6.76
N SER A 115 23.58 -11.52 -6.66
CA SER A 115 22.35 -11.28 -5.90
C SER A 115 21.08 -11.64 -6.69
N SER A 116 19.91 -11.43 -6.09
CA SER A 116 18.60 -11.61 -6.72
C SER A 116 18.29 -10.63 -7.87
N ALA A 117 19.23 -9.73 -8.23
CA ALA A 117 19.10 -8.82 -9.37
C ALA A 117 19.86 -9.38 -10.59
N SER A 118 19.35 -9.11 -11.80
CA SER A 118 20.03 -9.55 -13.02
C SER A 118 21.17 -8.61 -13.42
N GLY A 119 22.16 -9.10 -14.18
CA GLY A 119 23.22 -8.23 -14.72
C GLY A 119 22.70 -7.11 -15.61
N ARG A 120 21.52 -7.27 -16.22
CA ARG A 120 20.82 -6.20 -16.92
C ARG A 120 20.33 -5.11 -15.96
N ASP A 121 19.86 -5.48 -14.77
CA ASP A 121 19.44 -4.52 -13.74
C ASP A 121 20.63 -3.76 -13.15
N CYS A 122 21.84 -4.35 -13.19
CA CYS A 122 23.11 -3.68 -12.84
C CYS A 122 23.63 -2.73 -13.93
N GLY A 123 22.91 -2.49 -15.03
CA GLY A 123 23.40 -1.66 -16.14
C GLY A 123 24.33 -2.39 -17.11
N GLY A 124 24.44 -3.72 -17.01
CA GLY A 124 25.22 -4.55 -17.93
C GLY A 124 26.71 -4.64 -17.62
N ASP A 125 27.18 -3.98 -16.55
CA ASP A 125 28.54 -4.14 -16.03
C ASP A 125 28.54 -4.93 -14.72
N GLY A 126 29.60 -5.69 -14.48
CA GLY A 126 29.73 -6.56 -13.31
C GLY A 126 30.31 -5.89 -12.07
N SER A 127 30.33 -4.55 -12.04
CA SER A 127 31.12 -3.81 -11.07
C SER A 127 30.28 -3.13 -10.00
N GLY A 128 29.68 -3.91 -9.09
CA GLY A 128 29.27 -3.40 -7.77
C GLY A 128 28.46 -2.11 -7.75
N VAL A 129 27.70 -1.82 -8.82
CA VAL A 129 27.15 -0.48 -9.07
C VAL A 129 26.05 -0.20 -8.05
N ASN A 130 26.15 0.92 -7.33
CA ASN A 130 25.07 1.36 -6.47
C ASN A 130 24.05 2.14 -7.31
N VAL A 131 22.86 1.55 -7.51
CA VAL A 131 21.77 2.16 -8.28
C VAL A 131 21.04 3.13 -7.37
N ALA A 132 20.96 4.41 -7.76
CA ALA A 132 20.20 5.39 -6.99
C ALA A 132 18.69 5.03 -7.01
N PRO A 133 17.97 5.16 -5.89
CA PRO A 133 16.52 5.00 -5.86
C PRO A 133 15.85 5.98 -6.84
N ARG A 134 14.94 5.49 -7.67
CA ARG A 134 14.15 6.32 -8.59
C ARG A 134 13.02 7.02 -7.85
N VAL A 135 13.33 8.18 -7.30
CA VAL A 135 12.38 9.13 -6.67
C VAL A 135 11.26 9.61 -7.60
N ASP A 136 11.48 9.50 -8.91
CA ASP A 136 10.56 9.88 -9.99
C ASP A 136 9.47 8.84 -10.28
N THR A 137 9.46 7.70 -9.58
CA THR A 137 8.50 6.60 -9.78
C THR A 137 7.73 6.22 -8.51
N THR A 138 7.29 7.22 -7.74
CA THR A 138 6.58 7.04 -6.45
C THR A 138 5.45 6.01 -6.53
N THR A 139 4.65 6.01 -7.59
CA THR A 139 3.53 5.06 -7.76
C THR A 139 3.95 3.61 -7.95
N VAL A 140 4.99 3.34 -8.74
CA VAL A 140 5.42 1.95 -9.02
C VAL A 140 6.09 1.35 -7.78
N ARG A 141 6.94 2.14 -7.11
CA ARG A 141 7.54 1.75 -5.83
C ARG A 141 6.46 1.50 -4.77
N GLN A 142 5.50 2.40 -4.65
CA GLN A 142 4.37 2.25 -3.73
C GLN A 142 3.54 1.00 -4.03
N THR A 143 3.31 0.67 -5.31
CA THR A 143 2.62 -0.57 -5.70
C THR A 143 3.35 -1.80 -5.16
N TYR A 144 4.68 -1.86 -5.31
CA TYR A 144 5.46 -2.97 -4.79
C TYR A 144 5.48 -3.02 -3.27
N THR A 145 5.50 -1.85 -2.61
CA THR A 145 5.35 -1.73 -1.16
C THR A 145 4.01 -2.32 -0.70
N ILE A 146 2.90 -1.91 -1.31
CA ILE A 146 1.57 -2.44 -0.99
C ILE A 146 1.55 -3.96 -1.20
N LYS A 147 2.13 -4.47 -2.30
CA LYS A 147 2.19 -5.91 -2.56
C LYS A 147 3.00 -6.68 -1.52
N ILE A 148 4.13 -6.16 -1.03
CA ILE A 148 4.83 -6.86 0.06
C ILE A 148 4.03 -6.83 1.36
N CYS A 149 3.33 -5.72 1.67
CA CYS A 149 2.46 -5.62 2.85
C CYS A 149 1.32 -6.64 2.82
N GLU A 150 0.57 -6.69 1.71
CA GLU A 150 -0.52 -7.64 1.50
C GLU A 150 -0.03 -9.09 1.60
N ASN A 151 1.08 -9.43 0.92
CA ASN A 151 1.57 -10.81 0.91
C ASN A 151 2.19 -11.23 2.25
N ALA A 152 2.95 -10.36 2.91
CA ALA A 152 3.55 -10.66 4.21
C ALA A 152 2.47 -10.86 5.30
N THR A 153 1.44 -10.00 5.31
CA THR A 153 0.31 -10.16 6.23
C THR A 153 -0.56 -11.37 5.89
N SER A 154 -0.61 -11.82 4.63
CA SER A 154 -1.37 -13.01 4.21
C SER A 154 -0.68 -14.34 4.49
N LEU A 155 0.62 -14.35 4.84
CA LEU A 155 1.32 -15.58 5.22
C LEU A 155 0.74 -16.18 6.50
N ASN A 156 0.78 -17.51 6.59
CA ASN A 156 0.31 -18.23 7.77
C ASN A 156 1.11 -17.84 9.02
N ASN A 157 0.40 -17.58 10.12
CA ASN A 157 0.97 -17.14 11.41
C ASN A 157 1.64 -15.76 11.39
N SER A 158 1.45 -14.95 10.35
CA SER A 158 2.05 -13.61 10.26
C SER A 158 1.78 -12.77 11.52
N MET A 159 0.53 -12.74 11.99
CA MET A 159 0.14 -11.97 13.17
C MET A 159 0.71 -12.54 14.46
N SER A 160 0.87 -13.86 14.58
CA SER A 160 1.57 -14.46 15.73
C SER A 160 3.03 -13.98 15.83
N TYR A 161 3.70 -13.82 14.68
CA TYR A 161 5.07 -13.27 14.63
C TYR A 161 5.10 -11.79 15.03
N VAL A 162 4.18 -10.98 14.49
CA VAL A 162 4.07 -9.54 14.84
C VAL A 162 3.75 -9.36 16.32
N MET A 163 2.79 -10.10 16.85
CA MET A 163 2.42 -10.06 18.27
C MET A 163 3.58 -10.51 19.17
N SER A 164 4.29 -11.58 18.78
CA SER A 164 5.51 -11.99 19.48
C SER A 164 6.58 -10.89 19.43
N ARG A 165 6.75 -10.22 18.29
CA ARG A 165 7.70 -9.11 18.13
C ARG A 165 7.38 -7.93 19.05
N LEU A 166 6.09 -7.66 19.26
CA LEU A 166 5.61 -6.66 20.22
C LEU A 166 5.69 -7.12 21.69
N GLY A 167 6.03 -8.39 21.94
CA GLY A 167 6.07 -8.96 23.29
C GLY A 167 4.69 -9.16 23.91
N ILE A 168 3.64 -9.30 23.10
CA ILE A 168 2.26 -9.51 23.56
C ILE A 168 1.78 -10.94 23.30
N ALA A 169 0.92 -11.45 24.18
CA ALA A 169 0.36 -12.78 24.05
C ALA A 169 -0.67 -12.85 22.90
N ALA A 170 -0.77 -14.01 22.24
CA ALA A 170 -1.78 -14.24 21.21
C ALA A 170 -3.21 -13.99 21.76
N GLY A 171 -4.06 -13.36 20.94
CA GLY A 171 -5.42 -12.98 21.33
C GLY A 171 -5.52 -11.70 22.18
N THR A 172 -4.40 -11.02 22.48
CA THR A 172 -4.43 -9.72 23.15
C THR A 172 -5.08 -8.65 22.26
N GLU A 173 -6.04 -7.91 22.81
CA GLU A 173 -6.72 -6.80 22.14
C GLU A 173 -5.74 -5.64 21.82
N PRO A 174 -5.86 -4.99 20.64
CA PRO A 174 -5.08 -3.79 20.35
C PRO A 174 -5.44 -2.65 21.31
N SER A 175 -4.44 -2.14 22.03
CA SER A 175 -4.51 -0.95 22.86
C SER A 175 -3.72 0.20 22.24
N ASN A 176 -3.97 1.45 22.66
CA ASN A 176 -3.23 2.61 22.16
C ASN A 176 -1.70 2.44 22.32
N ALA A 177 -1.25 1.87 23.43
CA ALA A 177 0.16 1.63 23.69
C ALA A 177 0.76 0.61 22.70
N THR A 178 0.09 -0.51 22.49
CA THR A 178 0.56 -1.58 21.60
C THR A 178 0.43 -1.19 20.11
N VAL A 179 -0.56 -0.38 19.76
CA VAL A 179 -0.71 0.20 18.41
C VAL A 179 0.42 1.18 18.12
N SER A 180 0.79 2.02 19.10
CA SER A 180 1.94 2.91 18.98
C SER A 180 3.24 2.11 18.81
N GLN A 181 3.44 1.04 19.58
CA GLN A 181 4.59 0.15 19.43
C GLN A 181 4.63 -0.52 18.05
N LEU A 182 3.49 -0.97 17.51
CA LEU A 182 3.40 -1.52 16.15
C LEU A 182 3.84 -0.49 15.10
N TYR A 183 3.39 0.77 15.23
CA TYR A 183 3.83 1.85 14.36
C TYR A 183 5.36 2.02 14.38
N MET A 184 5.95 2.03 15.58
CA MET A 184 7.40 2.20 15.76
C MET A 184 8.24 1.04 15.20
N LEU A 185 7.67 -0.15 14.96
CA LEU A 185 8.37 -1.22 14.25
C LEU A 185 8.68 -0.84 12.79
N TYR A 186 7.79 -0.06 12.17
CA TYR A 186 7.99 0.47 10.82
C TYR A 186 8.79 1.80 10.87
N TYR A 187 8.44 2.69 11.78
CA TYR A 187 9.03 4.02 11.94
C TYR A 187 9.99 4.05 13.14
N ARG A 188 11.20 3.54 12.96
CA ARG A 188 12.13 3.17 14.05
C ARG A 188 12.49 4.27 15.05
N THR A 189 12.40 5.54 14.65
CA THR A 189 12.76 6.69 15.50
C THR A 189 11.57 7.60 15.82
N ASP A 190 10.42 7.32 15.24
CA ASP A 190 9.31 8.28 15.22
C ASP A 190 8.11 7.70 15.94
N TYR A 191 7.56 8.50 16.86
CA TYR A 191 6.28 8.20 17.46
C TYR A 191 5.16 8.63 16.51
N PRO A 192 4.05 7.87 16.46
CA PRO A 192 2.91 8.31 15.67
C PRO A 192 2.43 9.65 16.20
N ASP A 193 2.18 10.59 15.29
CA ASP A 193 1.48 11.81 15.67
C ASP A 193 0.06 11.47 16.20
N THR A 194 -0.55 12.42 16.89
CA THR A 194 -1.86 12.21 17.51
C THR A 194 -2.95 11.87 16.49
N ASN A 195 -2.87 12.39 15.26
CA ASN A 195 -3.86 12.12 14.21
C ASN A 195 -3.71 10.70 13.67
N ILE A 196 -2.48 10.25 13.39
CA ILE A 196 -2.18 8.88 12.96
C ILE A 196 -2.62 7.89 14.03
N LEU A 197 -2.27 8.13 15.29
CA LEU A 197 -2.66 7.24 16.38
C LEU A 197 -4.19 7.17 16.52
N ASN A 198 -4.88 8.31 16.42
CA ASN A 198 -6.35 8.35 16.46
C ASN A 198 -6.96 7.59 15.28
N MET A 199 -6.42 7.71 14.07
CA MET A 199 -6.89 6.94 12.89
C MET A 199 -6.73 5.43 13.10
N LEU A 200 -5.58 4.98 13.62
CA LEU A 200 -5.33 3.56 13.89
C LEU A 200 -6.25 3.02 14.98
N VAL A 201 -6.45 3.78 16.06
CA VAL A 201 -7.36 3.40 17.14
C VAL A 201 -8.81 3.36 16.64
N GLN A 202 -9.21 4.31 15.80
CA GLN A 202 -10.53 4.33 15.18
C GLN A 202 -10.74 3.11 14.29
N LEU A 203 -9.76 2.76 13.44
CA LEU A 203 -9.81 1.55 12.61
C LEU A 203 -10.04 0.28 13.46
N ASN A 204 -9.31 0.14 14.57
CA ASN A 204 -9.53 -0.99 15.49
C ASN A 204 -10.94 -1.00 16.10
N ASN A 205 -11.45 0.16 16.50
CA ASN A 205 -12.79 0.28 17.09
C ASN A 205 -13.89 -0.05 16.08
N ASP A 206 -13.75 0.41 14.84
CA ASP A 206 -14.70 0.14 13.77
C ASP A 206 -14.75 -1.35 13.42
N LEU A 207 -13.58 -1.99 13.29
CA LEU A 207 -13.51 -3.44 13.04
C LEU A 207 -14.06 -4.24 14.22
N LYS A 208 -13.81 -3.79 15.46
CA LYS A 208 -14.36 -4.43 16.67
C LYS A 208 -15.89 -4.32 16.70
N ALA A 209 -16.43 -3.16 16.35
CA ALA A 209 -17.88 -2.95 16.26
C ALA A 209 -18.52 -3.82 15.16
N ASN A 210 -17.79 -4.09 14.07
CA ASN A 210 -18.20 -5.00 13.00
C ASN A 210 -18.06 -6.49 13.36
N GLY A 211 -17.56 -6.83 14.54
CA GLY A 211 -17.42 -8.20 15.01
C GLY A 211 -16.19 -8.93 14.45
N GLU A 212 -15.21 -8.20 13.92
CA GLU A 212 -13.97 -8.81 13.44
C GLU A 212 -13.16 -9.43 14.58
N ASN A 213 -12.54 -10.57 14.28
CA ASN A 213 -11.73 -11.26 15.26
C ASN A 213 -10.46 -10.43 15.61
N VAL A 214 -9.83 -10.73 16.74
CA VAL A 214 -8.65 -9.98 17.21
C VAL A 214 -7.47 -10.06 16.22
N GLU A 215 -7.29 -11.21 15.58
CA GLU A 215 -6.18 -11.45 14.64
C GLU A 215 -6.32 -10.62 13.36
N GLU A 216 -7.53 -10.54 12.79
CA GLU A 216 -7.85 -9.73 11.61
C GLU A 216 -7.75 -8.24 11.90
N ARG A 217 -8.07 -7.82 13.13
CA ARG A 217 -7.81 -6.44 13.57
C ARG A 217 -6.33 -6.12 13.61
N TRP A 218 -5.49 -7.02 14.14
CA TRP A 218 -4.04 -6.87 14.06
C TRP A 218 -3.52 -6.88 12.61
N ARG A 219 -4.10 -7.73 11.76
CA ARG A 219 -3.75 -7.80 10.32
C ARG A 219 -4.06 -6.49 9.63
N ALA A 220 -5.24 -5.93 9.84
CA ALA A 220 -5.67 -4.65 9.28
C ALA A 220 -4.78 -3.49 9.74
N LEU A 221 -4.48 -3.41 11.05
CA LEU A 221 -3.57 -2.39 11.60
C LEU A 221 -2.17 -2.50 10.99
N THR A 222 -1.62 -3.71 10.94
CA THR A 222 -0.29 -3.97 10.37
C THR A 222 -0.26 -3.60 8.89
N ASN A 223 -1.28 -3.99 8.13
CA ASN A 223 -1.37 -3.68 6.71
C ASN A 223 -1.48 -2.15 6.48
N PHE A 224 -2.35 -1.48 7.23
CA PHE A 224 -2.54 -0.03 7.11
C PHE A 224 -1.24 0.74 7.36
N ILE A 225 -0.52 0.43 8.46
CA ILE A 225 0.77 1.08 8.78
C ILE A 225 1.80 0.82 7.69
N CYS A 226 1.85 -0.41 7.18
CA CYS A 226 2.77 -0.80 6.11
C CYS A 226 2.50 -0.04 4.80
N GLU A 227 1.23 0.27 4.50
CA GLU A 227 0.82 0.97 3.27
C GLU A 227 1.07 2.48 3.28
N LEU A 228 1.23 3.11 4.46
CA LEU A 228 1.54 4.55 4.56
C LEU A 228 2.85 4.92 3.86
N SER A 229 3.74 3.94 3.60
CA SER A 229 4.96 4.03 2.77
C SER A 229 6.04 5.02 3.20
N ASP A 230 5.73 5.99 4.07
CA ASP A 230 6.67 7.02 4.53
C ASP A 230 7.80 6.46 5.40
N TRP A 231 7.60 5.30 6.04
CA TRP A 231 8.65 4.57 6.78
C TRP A 231 9.84 4.17 5.90
N GLN A 232 9.68 4.26 4.58
CA GLN A 232 10.73 4.03 3.61
C GLN A 232 11.63 5.25 3.38
N ASN A 233 11.31 6.39 3.97
CA ASN A 233 12.13 7.59 3.98
C ASN A 233 13.12 7.50 5.15
N ILE A 234 14.35 7.97 4.97
CA ILE A 234 15.45 7.96 5.94
C ILE A 234 15.81 9.40 6.32
#